data_AF-A0A816QEX9-F1
#
_entry.id   AF-A0A816QEX9-F1
#
_cell.length_a   1.000
_cell.length_b   1.000
_cell.length_c   1.000
_cell.angle_alpha   90.00
_cell.angle_beta   90.00
_cell.angle_gamma   90.00
#
_symmetry.space_group_name_H-M   'P 1'
#
loop_
_entity.id
_entity.type
_entity.pdbx_description
1 polymer ?
#
loop_
_entity_poly.entity_id
_entity_poly.type
_entity_poly.pdbx_seq_one_letter_code
_entity_poly.pdbx_strand_id
1 'polypeptide(L)'
;MVSASLFSPNAVGHDDFDGVKTRPPDADDRYPLRPGSLISSLADYIDLHVYSTDHTRAEFDGAELTQVKPLLLGETGAFKNNYPNASSAGRAVQNVMIENVNYGFTGWGIWTWDTIEQLSLWTLVDNNNTMNNILAPSVWPFVGSNQTSTVMSKYES
;
A
#
# COMPACT_ATOMS: atom_id res chain seq x y z
N MET A 1 -2.04 17.83 14.90
CA MET A 1 -1.69 16.63 14.14
C MET A 1 -1.08 17.09 12.83
N VAL A 2 0.18 16.76 12.58
CA VAL A 2 0.88 17.03 11.32
C VAL A 2 1.11 15.68 10.65
N SER A 3 0.65 15.51 9.41
CA SER A 3 0.84 14.30 8.62
C SER A 3 1.54 14.63 7.31
N ALA A 4 2.16 13.60 6.73
CA ALA A 4 2.69 13.64 5.38
C ALA A 4 2.19 12.38 4.66
N SER A 5 1.64 12.57 3.46
CA SER A 5 1.08 11.53 2.61
C SER A 5 1.82 11.54 1.28
N LEU A 6 2.13 10.35 0.76
CA LEU A 6 3.01 10.18 -0.37
C LEU A 6 2.82 8.82 -1.07
N PHE A 7 3.15 8.80 -2.36
CA PHE A 7 3.21 7.57 -3.15
C PHE A 7 4.61 6.96 -3.06
N SER A 8 4.70 5.63 -3.12
CA SER A 8 5.97 4.94 -3.33
C SER A 8 6.54 5.24 -4.72
N PRO A 9 7.87 5.12 -4.93
CA PRO A 9 8.51 5.44 -6.22
C PRO A 9 7.91 4.71 -7.41
N ASN A 10 7.65 3.40 -7.32
CA ASN A 10 7.16 2.67 -8.49
C ASN A 10 5.67 2.95 -8.76
N ALA A 11 4.90 3.37 -7.75
CA ALA A 11 3.54 3.85 -7.95
C ALA A 11 3.46 5.10 -8.85
N VAL A 12 4.53 5.90 -8.90
CA VAL A 12 4.65 7.04 -9.84
C VAL A 12 5.54 6.72 -11.06
N GLY A 13 5.96 5.46 -11.22
CA GLY A 13 6.67 4.95 -12.39
C GLY A 13 8.19 5.15 -12.36
N HIS A 14 8.80 5.06 -11.17
CA HIS A 14 10.26 5.08 -10.97
C HIS A 14 10.73 3.82 -10.24
N ASP A 15 11.92 3.31 -10.59
CA ASP A 15 12.49 2.09 -9.99
C ASP A 15 13.27 2.36 -8.68
N ASP A 16 13.58 3.62 -8.37
CA ASP A 16 14.30 4.08 -7.18
C ASP A 16 13.95 5.57 -6.89
N PHE A 17 14.43 6.11 -5.78
CA PHE A 17 14.41 7.55 -5.53
C PHE A 17 15.47 8.27 -6.36
N ASP A 18 15.02 9.18 -7.22
CA ASP A 18 15.91 10.21 -7.78
C ASP A 18 16.10 11.41 -6.81
N GLY A 19 16.13 11.09 -5.49
CA GLY A 19 16.50 11.96 -4.38
C GLY A 19 15.39 12.78 -3.69
N VAL A 20 15.76 13.39 -2.55
CA VAL A 20 15.06 14.53 -1.93
C VAL A 20 15.90 15.77 -2.16
N LYS A 21 15.77 16.34 -3.34
CA LYS A 21 16.29 17.68 -3.62
C LYS A 21 15.16 18.51 -4.19
N THR A 22 15.30 19.83 -4.17
CA THR A 22 14.41 20.67 -4.98
C THR A 22 14.42 20.08 -6.38
N ARG A 23 13.24 19.70 -6.91
CA ARG A 23 13.12 19.09 -8.23
C ARG A 23 13.98 19.91 -9.21
N PRO A 24 14.99 19.31 -9.87
CA PRO A 24 15.78 20.04 -10.85
C PRO A 24 14.88 20.68 -11.91
N PRO A 25 15.22 21.86 -12.47
CA PRO A 25 14.36 22.57 -13.42
C PRO A 25 13.87 21.76 -14.62
N ASP A 26 14.59 20.67 -14.96
CA ASP A 26 14.32 19.80 -16.11
C ASP A 26 14.16 18.30 -15.73
N ALA A 27 13.93 17.99 -14.45
CA ALA A 27 13.69 16.61 -14.01
C ALA A 27 12.26 16.15 -14.33
N ASP A 28 12.03 14.82 -14.28
CA ASP A 28 10.68 14.24 -14.38
C ASP A 28 9.70 14.98 -13.44
N ASP A 29 8.51 15.30 -13.93
CA ASP A 29 7.46 15.94 -13.13
C ASP A 29 6.98 15.02 -12.00
N ARG A 30 7.16 13.71 -12.15
CA ARG A 30 6.82 12.66 -11.18
C ARG A 30 7.93 12.46 -10.14
N TYR A 31 8.52 13.54 -9.66
CA TYR A 31 9.62 13.54 -8.69
C TYR A 31 9.13 13.15 -7.28
N PRO A 32 9.31 11.89 -6.82
CA PRO A 32 8.70 11.45 -5.58
C PRO A 32 9.44 12.02 -4.36
N LEU A 33 8.70 12.37 -3.33
CA LEU A 33 9.32 12.60 -2.02
C LEU A 33 9.85 11.27 -1.47
N ARG A 34 11.10 11.25 -0.99
CA ARG A 34 11.62 10.09 -0.24
C ARG A 34 10.94 10.00 1.13
N PRO A 35 10.14 8.96 1.41
CA PRO A 35 9.44 8.76 2.68
C PRO A 35 10.41 8.75 3.86
N GLY A 36 11.57 8.10 3.73
CA GLY A 36 12.61 8.07 4.76
C GLY A 36 13.09 9.46 5.22
N SER A 37 12.96 10.50 4.39
CA SER A 37 13.32 11.87 4.81
C SER A 37 12.37 12.46 5.87
N LEU A 38 11.18 11.89 6.05
CA LEU A 38 10.18 12.33 7.01
C LEU A 38 10.36 11.75 8.41
N ILE A 39 11.29 10.81 8.59
CA ILE A 39 11.58 10.16 9.87
C ILE A 39 12.01 11.19 10.92
N SER A 40 12.74 12.24 10.53
CA SER A 40 13.19 13.32 11.43
C SER A 40 12.31 14.57 11.41
N SER A 41 11.17 14.55 10.70
CA SER A 41 10.26 15.69 10.59
C SER A 41 9.41 15.88 11.86
N LEU A 42 8.58 16.93 11.90
CA LEU A 42 7.56 17.13 12.94
C LEU A 42 6.26 16.33 12.68
N ALA A 43 6.19 15.52 11.62
CA ALA A 43 5.01 14.69 11.36
C ALA A 43 4.80 13.65 12.46
N ASP A 44 3.56 13.47 12.90
CA ASP A 44 3.17 12.53 13.96
C ASP A 44 3.13 11.09 13.44
N TYR A 45 2.79 10.90 12.16
CA TYR A 45 2.78 9.62 11.46
C TYR A 45 3.11 9.82 9.98
N ILE A 46 3.43 8.73 9.31
CA ILE A 46 3.70 8.70 7.86
C ILE A 46 2.61 7.88 7.19
N ASP A 47 1.97 8.47 6.18
CA ASP A 47 1.03 7.79 5.29
C ASP A 47 1.74 7.46 3.97
N LEU A 48 1.85 6.18 3.64
CA LEU A 48 2.43 5.68 2.39
C LEU A 48 1.34 5.01 1.54
N HIS A 49 1.34 5.28 0.24
CA HIS A 49 0.43 4.64 -0.70
C HIS A 49 1.18 3.59 -1.54
N VAL A 50 0.72 2.34 -1.48
CA VAL A 50 1.30 1.22 -2.24
C VAL A 50 0.17 0.45 -2.91
N TYR A 51 0.16 0.45 -4.25
CA TYR A 51 -0.84 -0.25 -5.04
C TYR A 51 -0.38 -1.67 -5.39
N SER A 52 -1.34 -2.56 -5.63
CA SER A 52 -1.04 -3.95 -5.96
C SER A 52 -0.33 -4.07 -7.32
N THR A 53 0.91 -4.53 -7.27
CA THR A 53 1.76 -4.81 -8.44
C THR A 53 2.60 -6.07 -8.17
N ASP A 54 3.26 -6.58 -9.21
CA ASP A 54 4.26 -7.65 -9.08
C ASP A 54 5.52 -7.20 -8.31
N HIS A 55 5.59 -5.92 -7.93
CA HIS A 55 6.74 -5.29 -7.27
C HIS A 55 6.42 -4.76 -5.86
N THR A 56 5.31 -5.18 -5.26
CA THR A 56 4.85 -4.72 -3.93
C THR A 56 5.96 -4.68 -2.87
N ARG A 57 6.81 -5.70 -2.78
CA ARG A 57 7.92 -5.72 -1.82
C ARG A 57 8.99 -4.67 -2.12
N ALA A 58 9.32 -4.48 -3.40
CA ALA A 58 10.26 -3.46 -3.83
C ALA A 58 9.74 -2.05 -3.51
N GLU A 59 8.43 -1.82 -3.59
CA GLU A 59 7.80 -0.53 -3.22
C GLU A 59 7.98 -0.22 -1.74
N PHE A 60 7.86 -1.22 -0.86
CA PHE A 60 8.09 -1.05 0.57
C PHE A 60 9.57 -0.91 0.91
N ASP A 61 10.45 -1.74 0.33
CA ASP A 61 11.90 -1.63 0.52
C ASP A 61 12.40 -0.27 0.05
N GLY A 62 11.97 0.12 -1.14
CA GLY A 62 12.19 1.42 -1.75
C GLY A 62 11.38 2.53 -1.10
N ALA A 63 10.75 2.36 0.07
CA ALA A 63 10.26 3.48 0.87
C ALA A 63 11.31 3.98 1.86
N GLU A 64 12.30 3.13 2.18
CA GLU A 64 13.40 3.39 3.12
C GLU A 64 12.91 3.93 4.48
N LEU A 65 11.76 3.43 4.92
CA LEU A 65 11.15 3.78 6.20
C LEU A 65 11.83 3.00 7.32
N THR A 66 11.99 3.65 8.47
CA THR A 66 12.33 3.00 9.74
C THR A 66 11.14 3.12 10.68
N GLN A 67 10.99 2.17 11.62
CA GLN A 67 9.86 2.14 12.58
C GLN A 67 10.00 3.17 13.72
N VAL A 68 10.45 4.39 13.43
CA VAL A 68 10.59 5.48 14.41
C VAL A 68 9.26 6.22 14.60
N LYS A 69 8.36 6.15 13.62
CA LYS A 69 7.02 6.77 13.65
C LYS A 69 5.96 5.74 13.28
N PRO A 70 4.70 5.91 13.74
CA PRO A 70 3.58 5.13 13.21
C PRO A 70 3.50 5.24 11.70
N LEU A 71 3.33 4.10 11.04
CA LEU A 71 3.17 3.98 9.59
C LEU A 71 1.72 3.57 9.29
N LEU A 72 1.09 4.27 8.34
CA LEU A 72 -0.24 4.00 7.82
C LEU A 72 -0.13 3.72 6.31
N LEU A 73 -0.71 2.62 5.85
CA LEU A 73 -0.86 2.34 4.41
C LEU A 73 -2.17 2.98 3.97
N GLY A 74 -2.23 4.31 3.86
CA GLY A 74 -3.49 5.04 3.74
C GLY A 74 -4.23 4.74 2.45
N GLU A 75 -3.51 4.34 1.40
CA GLU A 75 -4.10 3.87 0.16
C GLU A 75 -3.40 2.62 -0.37
N THR A 76 -4.21 1.62 -0.69
CA THR A 76 -3.86 0.51 -1.56
C THR A 76 -5.06 0.11 -2.41
N GLY A 77 -4.81 -0.42 -3.61
CA GLY A 77 -5.85 -0.75 -4.56
C GLY A 77 -5.31 -1.57 -5.74
N ALA A 78 -6.19 -1.85 -6.70
CA ALA A 78 -5.88 -2.65 -7.88
C ALA A 78 -6.44 -1.99 -9.14
N PHE A 79 -5.61 -1.79 -10.15
CA PHE A 79 -6.04 -1.25 -11.43
C PHE A 79 -6.67 -2.32 -12.32
N LYS A 80 -7.76 -1.98 -13.00
CA LYS A 80 -8.52 -2.88 -13.88
C LYS A 80 -7.73 -3.37 -15.10
N ASN A 81 -6.78 -2.57 -15.57
CA ASN A 81 -5.88 -2.97 -16.65
C ASN A 81 -4.87 -4.05 -16.23
N ASN A 82 -4.50 -4.10 -14.95
CA ASN A 82 -3.56 -5.09 -14.41
C ASN A 82 -4.28 -6.36 -13.93
N TYR A 83 -5.50 -6.20 -13.41
CA TYR A 83 -6.30 -7.30 -12.87
C TYR A 83 -7.66 -7.35 -13.57
N PRO A 84 -7.89 -8.30 -14.50
CA PRO A 84 -9.09 -8.28 -15.36
C PRO A 84 -10.39 -8.63 -14.63
N ASN A 85 -10.34 -9.10 -13.38
CA ASN A 85 -11.53 -9.38 -12.58
C ASN A 85 -11.35 -9.04 -11.10
N ALA A 86 -12.46 -8.71 -10.42
CA ALA A 86 -12.48 -8.31 -9.02
C ALA A 86 -11.89 -9.37 -8.06
N SER A 87 -11.97 -10.66 -8.39
CA SER A 87 -11.36 -11.72 -7.56
C SER A 87 -9.84 -11.67 -7.59
N SER A 88 -9.24 -11.54 -8.78
CA SER A 88 -7.78 -11.37 -8.93
C SER A 88 -7.29 -10.08 -8.29
N ALA A 89 -8.03 -8.99 -8.45
CA ALA A 89 -7.76 -7.71 -7.81
C ALA A 89 -7.81 -7.81 -6.28
N GLY A 90 -8.84 -8.45 -5.73
CA GLY A 90 -8.98 -8.68 -4.28
C GLY A 90 -7.81 -9.48 -3.70
N ARG A 91 -7.37 -10.54 -4.38
CA ARG A 91 -6.21 -11.33 -3.95
C ARG A 91 -4.90 -10.53 -4.01
N ALA A 92 -4.73 -9.71 -5.05
CA ALA A 92 -3.53 -8.90 -5.21
C ALA A 92 -3.44 -7.82 -4.10
N VAL A 93 -4.55 -7.14 -3.79
CA VAL A 93 -4.60 -6.19 -2.66
C VAL A 93 -4.40 -6.89 -1.32
N GLN A 94 -4.97 -8.09 -1.14
CA GLN A 94 -4.72 -8.91 0.05
C GLN A 94 -3.23 -9.19 0.24
N ASN A 95 -2.47 -9.43 -0.83
CA ASN A 95 -1.03 -9.63 -0.72
C ASN A 95 -0.31 -8.36 -0.22
N VAL A 96 -0.69 -7.17 -0.70
CA VAL A 96 -0.15 -5.88 -0.17
C VAL A 96 -0.49 -5.71 1.31
N MET A 97 -1.73 -6.09 1.69
CA MET A 97 -2.20 -6.04 3.07
C MET A 97 -1.45 -6.99 4.00
N ILE A 98 -1.02 -8.15 3.51
CA ILE A 98 -0.20 -9.11 4.27
C ILE A 98 1.24 -8.60 4.36
N GLU A 99 1.81 -8.12 3.24
CA GLU A 99 3.21 -7.73 3.17
C GLU A 99 3.52 -6.52 4.05
N ASN A 100 2.62 -5.54 4.15
CA ASN A 100 2.87 -4.34 4.97
C ASN A 100 3.11 -4.64 6.45
N VAL A 101 2.60 -5.79 6.95
CA VAL A 101 2.83 -6.23 8.33
C VAL A 101 4.32 -6.43 8.60
N ASN A 102 5.07 -6.92 7.61
CA ASN A 102 6.53 -7.12 7.71
C ASN A 102 7.29 -5.78 7.81
N TYR A 103 6.68 -4.68 7.38
CA TYR A 103 7.27 -3.34 7.40
C TYR A 103 6.81 -2.51 8.63
N GLY A 104 5.92 -3.04 9.47
CA GLY A 104 5.45 -2.39 10.70
C GLY A 104 4.35 -1.36 10.52
N PHE A 105 3.61 -1.45 9.42
CA PHE A 105 2.40 -0.66 9.24
C PHE A 105 1.35 -1.05 10.28
N THR A 106 0.70 -0.04 10.85
CA THR A 106 -0.27 -0.19 11.94
C THR A 106 -1.72 -0.24 11.47
N GLY A 107 -1.95 0.01 10.18
CA GLY A 107 -3.27 -0.02 9.55
C GLY A 107 -3.17 0.27 8.07
N TRP A 108 -4.29 0.10 7.37
CA TRP A 108 -4.40 0.33 5.93
C TRP A 108 -5.76 0.89 5.53
N GLY A 109 -5.81 1.57 4.39
CA GLY A 109 -7.02 2.05 3.72
C GLY A 109 -7.10 1.52 2.29
N ILE A 110 -8.30 1.09 1.88
CA ILE A 110 -8.53 0.64 0.51
C ILE A 110 -9.02 1.81 -0.34
N TRP A 111 -8.33 2.08 -1.43
CA TRP A 111 -8.80 2.96 -2.49
C TRP A 111 -9.44 2.12 -3.61
N THR A 112 -10.76 2.08 -3.75
CA THR A 112 -11.78 2.86 -3.03
C THR A 112 -13.03 2.05 -2.70
N TRP A 113 -13.90 2.57 -1.82
CA TRP A 113 -15.15 1.91 -1.44
C TRP A 113 -16.11 1.80 -2.63
N ASP A 114 -16.53 2.94 -3.17
CA ASP A 114 -17.36 3.11 -4.37
C ASP A 114 -16.98 4.43 -5.06
N THR A 115 -17.17 4.53 -6.38
CA THR A 115 -16.95 5.79 -7.11
C THR A 115 -17.55 5.75 -8.51
N ILE A 116 -17.88 6.92 -9.04
CA ILE A 116 -18.22 7.14 -10.46
C ILE A 116 -17.11 7.91 -11.21
N GLU A 117 -16.10 8.41 -10.49
CA GLU A 117 -15.07 9.30 -11.04
C GLU A 117 -13.80 8.53 -11.40
N GLN A 118 -13.44 7.51 -10.61
CA GLN A 118 -12.19 6.76 -10.78
C GLN A 118 -12.44 5.36 -11.33
N LEU A 119 -12.79 5.31 -12.61
CA LEU A 119 -13.26 4.10 -13.30
C LEU A 119 -12.14 3.10 -13.64
N SER A 120 -10.87 3.49 -13.53
CA SER A 120 -9.70 2.66 -13.84
C SER A 120 -9.31 1.70 -12.70
N LEU A 121 -9.77 1.95 -11.48
CA LEU A 121 -9.52 1.11 -10.31
C LEU A 121 -10.72 0.21 -10.03
N TRP A 122 -10.45 -0.93 -9.41
CA TRP A 122 -11.49 -1.73 -8.79
C TRP A 122 -11.98 -1.07 -7.50
N THR A 123 -13.30 -1.03 -7.33
CA THR A 123 -13.92 -0.59 -6.07
C THR A 123 -14.25 -1.79 -5.18
N LEU A 124 -14.44 -1.56 -3.88
CA LEU A 124 -14.87 -2.62 -2.96
C LEU A 124 -16.28 -3.13 -3.29
N VAL A 125 -17.14 -2.29 -3.87
CA VAL A 125 -18.52 -2.64 -4.23
C VAL A 125 -18.68 -3.23 -5.63
N ASP A 126 -17.66 -3.12 -6.49
CA ASP A 126 -17.67 -3.67 -7.84
C ASP A 126 -17.96 -5.18 -7.84
N ASN A 127 -18.66 -5.62 -8.89
CA ASN A 127 -19.07 -7.01 -9.07
C ASN A 127 -19.69 -7.62 -7.81
N ASN A 128 -20.73 -6.98 -7.27
CA ASN A 128 -21.48 -7.47 -6.12
C ASN A 128 -20.58 -7.66 -4.87
N ASN A 129 -19.82 -6.62 -4.53
CA ASN A 129 -18.96 -6.58 -3.35
C ASN A 129 -17.86 -7.65 -3.34
N THR A 130 -17.39 -8.10 -4.51
CA THR A 130 -16.45 -9.24 -4.60
C THR A 130 -15.15 -8.96 -3.85
N MET A 131 -14.54 -7.79 -4.04
CA MET A 131 -13.33 -7.42 -3.31
C MET A 131 -13.59 -7.23 -1.82
N ASN A 132 -14.69 -6.57 -1.46
CA ASN A 132 -15.07 -6.43 -0.04
C ASN A 132 -15.17 -7.78 0.66
N ASN A 133 -15.77 -8.79 0.04
CA ASN A 133 -15.90 -10.13 0.62
C ASN A 133 -14.55 -10.85 0.81
N ILE A 134 -13.52 -10.49 0.03
CA ILE A 134 -12.16 -11.03 0.15
C ILE A 134 -11.35 -10.29 1.23
N LEU A 135 -11.51 -8.96 1.29
CA LEU A 135 -10.71 -8.08 2.13
C LEU A 135 -11.33 -7.80 3.50
N ALA A 136 -12.59 -8.19 3.72
CA ALA A 136 -13.31 -7.91 4.95
C ALA A 136 -12.60 -8.49 6.18
N PRO A 137 -12.47 -7.73 7.29
CA PRO A 137 -11.85 -8.24 8.52
C PRO A 137 -12.47 -9.55 9.04
N SER A 138 -13.76 -9.80 8.77
CA SER A 138 -14.47 -11.01 9.19
C SER A 138 -13.96 -12.30 8.56
N VAL A 139 -13.22 -12.23 7.44
CA VAL A 139 -12.65 -13.40 6.76
C VAL A 139 -11.14 -13.53 6.95
N TRP A 140 -10.52 -12.62 7.71
CA TRP A 140 -9.10 -12.63 8.01
C TRP A 140 -8.85 -13.28 9.38
N PRO A 141 -7.79 -14.11 9.53
CA PRO A 141 -7.47 -14.69 10.82
C PRO A 141 -7.13 -13.58 11.82
N PHE A 142 -7.87 -13.51 12.92
CA PHE A 142 -7.54 -12.65 14.05
C PHE A 142 -6.27 -13.18 14.70
N VAL A 143 -5.13 -12.53 14.51
CA VAL A 143 -3.93 -12.78 15.33
C VAL A 143 -4.14 -12.06 16.65
N GLY A 144 -4.93 -12.66 17.53
CA GLY A 144 -4.97 -12.23 18.92
C GLY A 144 -3.57 -12.35 19.51
N SER A 145 -3.23 -11.48 20.47
CA SER A 145 -1.90 -11.33 21.09
C SER A 145 -1.27 -12.58 21.74
N ASN A 146 -1.88 -13.77 21.58
CA ASN A 146 -1.42 -15.05 22.11
C ASN A 146 -1.14 -16.12 21.03
N GLN A 147 -1.02 -15.76 19.74
CA GLN A 147 -0.73 -16.73 18.68
C GLN A 147 0.51 -16.33 17.87
N THR A 148 1.65 -16.19 18.55
CA THR A 148 2.94 -16.36 17.88
C THR A 148 3.10 -17.84 17.56
N SER A 149 3.44 -18.14 16.29
CA SER A 149 3.95 -19.42 15.76
C SER A 149 2.97 -20.52 15.31
N THR A 150 2.10 -20.30 14.31
CA THR A 150 1.68 -21.43 13.43
C THR A 150 1.14 -21.10 12.01
N VAL A 151 1.02 -19.86 11.54
CA VAL A 151 0.24 -19.62 10.30
C VAL A 151 1.06 -19.60 8.99
N MET A 152 2.40 -19.51 9.04
CA MET A 152 3.23 -19.38 7.83
C MET A 152 3.57 -20.69 7.08
N SER A 153 2.78 -21.76 7.21
CA SER A 153 3.03 -23.02 6.47
C SER A 153 1.97 -23.41 5.44
N LYS A 154 0.93 -22.59 5.23
CA LYS A 154 -0.21 -22.96 4.36
C LYS A 154 -0.29 -22.27 3.00
N TYR A 155 0.71 -21.48 2.62
CA TYR A 155 0.69 -20.75 1.34
C TYR A 155 1.87 -21.06 0.40
N GLU A 156 2.66 -22.10 0.69
CA GLU A 156 3.58 -22.69 -0.28
C GLU A 156 3.03 -24.04 -0.77
N SER A 157 2.32 -24.02 -1.90
CA SER A 157 2.07 -25.19 -2.76
C SER A 157 1.85 -24.75 -4.20
#